data_AF-A0A1Q4HN09-F1
#
_entry.id   AF-A0A1Q4HN09-F1
#
_cell.length_a   1.000
_cell.length_b   1.000
_cell.length_c   1.000
_cell.angle_alpha   90.00
_cell.angle_beta   90.00
_cell.angle_gamma   90.00
#
_symmetry.space_group_name_H-M   'P 1'
#
loop_
_entity.id
_entity.type
_entity.pdbx_description
1 polymer ?
#
loop_
_entity_poly.entity_id
_entity_poly.type
_entity_poly.pdbx_seq_one_letter_code
_entity_poly.pdbx_strand_id
1 'polypeptide(L)' 'MSMFRLAISAAALATLAAVSPVGVARADTPGPGDSCTVLDATTQDVNGRTMWCNPTMTGAHDLVWQYGGPAEATAARV' A
#
# COMPACT_ATOMS: atom_id res chain seq x y z
N MET A 1 -1.56 -51.22 -0.56
CA MET A 1 -1.40 -49.80 -0.19
C MET A 1 -1.29 -49.01 -1.49
N SER A 2 -2.39 -48.44 -1.95
CA SER A 2 -2.72 -47.03 -1.70
C SER A 2 -1.90 -46.11 -2.60
N MET A 3 -2.33 -45.90 -3.83
CA MET A 3 -3.14 -44.74 -4.26
C MET A 3 -2.25 -43.73 -5.00
N PHE A 4 -2.22 -43.85 -6.34
CA PHE A 4 -2.23 -42.70 -7.24
C PHE A 4 -3.06 -41.59 -6.60
N ARG A 5 -2.46 -40.44 -6.22
CA ARG A 5 -2.99 -39.05 -6.28
C ARG A 5 -1.95 -38.09 -5.68
N LEU A 6 -0.89 -37.79 -6.42
CA LEU A 6 -0.07 -36.59 -6.14
C LEU A 6 -0.46 -35.52 -7.16
N ALA A 7 -1.68 -35.02 -6.99
CA ALA A 7 -2.17 -33.84 -7.66
C ALA A 7 -2.97 -33.03 -6.65
N ILE A 8 -2.75 -31.71 -6.67
CA ILE A 8 -3.53 -30.65 -5.99
C ILE A 8 -3.19 -30.59 -4.48
N SER A 9 -2.55 -29.55 -3.91
CA SER A 9 -3.00 -28.15 -3.86
C SER A 9 -1.95 -27.32 -3.11
N ALA A 10 -1.53 -26.16 -3.63
CA ALA A 10 -1.21 -24.96 -2.82
C ALA A 10 -0.98 -23.73 -3.73
N ALA A 11 -1.81 -23.56 -4.76
CA ALA A 11 -2.05 -22.23 -5.32
C ALA A 11 -3.02 -21.52 -4.37
N ALA A 12 -2.51 -20.92 -3.29
CA ALA A 12 -3.27 -20.00 -2.43
C ALA A 12 -2.36 -19.35 -1.37
N LEU A 13 -1.48 -18.43 -1.78
CA LEU A 13 -1.01 -17.37 -0.89
C LEU A 13 -1.43 -16.02 -1.48
N ALA A 14 -2.72 -15.90 -1.80
CA ALA A 14 -3.32 -14.68 -2.34
C ALA A 14 -4.37 -14.07 -1.39
N THR A 15 -4.37 -14.44 -0.11
CA THR A 15 -5.40 -14.00 0.84
C THR A 15 -4.80 -13.85 2.22
N LEU A 16 -4.24 -12.67 2.56
CA LEU A 16 -4.03 -12.21 3.94
C LEU A 16 -3.60 -10.74 3.95
N ALA A 17 -4.49 -9.85 3.50
CA ALA A 17 -4.47 -8.45 3.92
C ALA A 17 -5.88 -7.81 3.76
N ALA A 18 -6.92 -8.58 4.05
CA ALA A 18 -8.28 -8.05 4.16
C ALA A 18 -8.70 -8.11 5.62
N VAL A 19 -8.21 -7.17 6.44
CA VAL A 19 -9.01 -6.48 7.47
C VAL A 19 -8.19 -5.40 8.14
N SER A 20 -8.53 -4.16 7.84
CA SER A 20 -8.89 -3.19 8.87
C SER A 20 -9.73 -2.09 8.24
N PRO A 21 -11.06 -2.15 8.26
CA PRO A 21 -11.86 -0.94 8.22
C PRO A 21 -11.72 -0.31 9.60
N VAL A 22 -10.56 0.30 9.87
CA VAL A 22 -10.45 1.25 10.98
C VAL A 22 -11.48 2.32 10.63
N GLY A 23 -12.51 2.46 11.46
CA GLY A 23 -13.69 3.26 11.15
C GLY A 23 -13.29 4.57 10.50
N VAL A 24 -13.63 4.75 9.23
CA VAL A 24 -13.37 5.99 8.54
C VAL A 24 -14.37 6.99 9.14
N ALA A 25 -13.92 7.73 10.15
CA ALA A 25 -14.37 9.11 10.23
C ALA A 25 -14.22 9.63 8.79
N ARG A 26 -15.31 10.15 8.22
CA ARG A 26 -15.32 10.74 6.87
C ARG A 26 -14.41 11.98 6.90
N ALA A 27 -13.11 11.77 7.04
CA ALA A 27 -12.10 12.75 6.72
C ALA A 27 -12.13 12.87 5.20
N ASP A 28 -12.05 14.10 4.71
CA ASP A 28 -11.84 14.36 3.29
C ASP A 28 -10.73 13.45 2.76
N THR A 29 -10.94 12.87 1.58
CA THR A 29 -9.94 12.01 0.95
C THR A 29 -8.66 12.83 0.79
N PRO A 30 -7.53 12.39 1.38
CA PRO A 30 -6.30 13.19 1.36
C PRO A 30 -5.82 13.40 -0.07
N GLY A 31 -5.28 14.58 -0.33
CA GLY A 31 -4.61 14.95 -1.55
C GLY A 31 -3.10 14.70 -1.50
N PRO A 32 -2.43 14.72 -2.65
CA PRO A 32 -0.96 14.70 -2.71
C PRO A 32 -0.38 15.90 -1.97
N GLY A 33 0.64 15.66 -1.15
CA GLY A 33 1.28 16.67 -0.31
C GLY A 33 0.61 16.90 1.03
N ASP A 34 -0.60 16.36 1.27
CA ASP A 34 -1.21 16.40 2.59
C ASP A 34 -0.40 15.57 3.59
N SER A 35 -0.36 16.04 4.84
CA SER A 35 0.36 15.39 5.92
C SER A 35 -0.21 14.01 6.23
N CYS A 36 0.68 13.06 6.49
CA CYS A 36 0.34 11.74 6.99
C CYS A 36 1.24 11.39 8.18
N THR A 37 0.86 10.40 8.97
CA THR A 37 1.52 10.12 10.27
C THR A 37 2.21 8.76 10.33
N VAL A 38 2.03 7.92 9.30
CA VAL A 38 2.51 6.55 9.28
C VAL A 38 3.30 6.32 8.00
N LEU A 39 4.63 6.25 8.13
CA LEU A 39 5.53 5.95 7.01
C LEU A 39 5.10 4.66 6.31
N ASP A 40 5.19 4.66 4.97
CA ASP A 40 4.80 3.57 4.06
C ASP A 40 3.30 3.21 4.07
N ALA A 41 2.45 3.96 4.78
CA ALA A 41 1.00 3.77 4.68
C ALA A 41 0.52 4.01 3.25
N THR A 42 -0.56 3.34 2.87
CA THR A 42 -1.23 3.52 1.57
C THR A 42 -2.62 4.10 1.73
N THR A 43 -3.03 4.91 0.76
CA THR A 43 -4.41 5.38 0.62
C THR A 43 -4.76 5.54 -0.86
N GLN A 44 -6.02 5.88 -1.16
CA GLN A 44 -6.48 6.20 -2.52
C GLN A 44 -6.94 7.65 -2.59
N ASP A 45 -6.60 8.33 -3.69
CA ASP A 45 -7.13 9.67 -4.00
C ASP A 45 -8.61 9.60 -4.45
N VAL A 46 -9.21 10.76 -4.74
CA VAL A 46 -10.60 10.86 -5.23
C VAL A 46 -10.83 10.16 -6.57
N ASN A 47 -9.78 9.89 -7.33
CA ASN A 47 -9.81 9.18 -8.61
C ASN A 47 -9.46 7.69 -8.47
N GLY A 48 -9.29 7.18 -7.24
CA GLY A 48 -8.91 5.79 -6.98
C GLY A 48 -7.43 5.47 -7.23
N ARG A 49 -6.56 6.48 -7.35
CA ARG A 49 -5.12 6.26 -7.53
C ARG A 49 -4.45 6.05 -6.18
N THR A 50 -3.61 5.03 -6.10
CA THR A 50 -2.86 4.73 -4.87
C THR A 50 -1.81 5.82 -4.60
N MET A 51 -1.75 6.24 -3.35
CA MET A 51 -0.71 7.12 -2.80
C MET A 51 -0.04 6.42 -1.63
N TRP A 52 1.22 6.80 -1.39
CA TRP A 52 2.04 6.33 -0.27
C TRP A 52 2.45 7.49 0.63
N CYS A 53 2.46 7.23 1.93
CA CYS A 53 2.95 8.16 2.93
C CYS A 53 4.47 8.05 3.03
N ASN A 54 5.19 9.05 2.51
CA ASN A 54 6.65 9.03 2.44
C ASN A 54 7.25 10.36 2.91
N PRO A 55 8.52 10.38 3.35
CA PRO A 55 9.19 11.62 3.71
C PRO A 55 9.35 12.52 2.49
N THR A 56 9.28 13.83 2.70
CA THR A 56 9.72 14.79 1.68
C THR A 56 11.25 14.67 1.49
N MET A 57 11.71 14.74 0.24
CA MET A 57 13.16 14.79 -0.05
C MET A 57 13.79 16.12 0.40
N THR A 58 13.00 17.18 0.47
CA THR A 58 13.45 18.53 0.83
C THR A 58 12.63 19.08 1.99
N GLY A 59 13.16 20.09 2.68
CA GLY A 59 12.48 20.73 3.82
C GLY A 59 12.65 19.93 5.11
N ALA A 60 11.60 19.89 5.94
CA ALA A 60 11.64 19.29 7.28
C ALA A 60 11.59 17.75 7.30
N HIS A 61 11.61 17.10 6.12
CA HIS A 61 11.45 15.65 5.98
C HIS A 61 10.15 15.11 6.61
N ASP A 62 9.09 15.92 6.53
CA ASP A 62 7.76 15.55 6.99
C ASP A 62 7.19 14.41 6.15
N LEU A 63 6.31 13.62 6.75
CA LEU A 63 5.59 12.56 6.06
C LEU A 63 4.39 13.16 5.30
N VAL A 64 4.35 12.94 3.99
CA VAL A 64 3.27 13.41 3.12
C VAL A 64 2.81 12.33 2.14
N TRP A 65 1.57 12.44 1.67
CA TRP A 65 1.02 11.57 0.63
C TRP A 65 1.64 11.88 -0.74
N GLN A 66 2.22 10.87 -1.38
CA GLN A 66 2.93 11.00 -2.66
C GLN A 66 2.59 9.85 -3.60
N TYR A 67 2.68 10.11 -4.91
CA TYR A 67 2.73 9.05 -5.94
C TYR A 67 4.20 8.60 -6.10
N GLY A 68 4.47 7.37 -6.53
CA GLY A 68 5.87 6.90 -6.58
C GLY A 68 6.24 6.10 -5.33
N GLY A 69 5.75 4.88 -5.18
CA GLY A 69 5.97 4.08 -3.98
C GLY A 69 7.31 3.36 -3.95
N PRO A 70 7.61 2.67 -2.85
CA PRO A 70 8.85 1.91 -2.73
C PRO A 70 9.06 0.90 -3.86
N ALA A 71 7.99 0.32 -4.44
CA ALA A 71 8.10 -0.59 -5.59
C ALA A 71 8.54 0.13 -6.88
N GLU A 72 8.03 1.33 -7.14
CA GLU A 72 8.38 2.15 -8.29
C GLU A 72 9.78 2.78 -8.11
N ALA A 73 10.12 3.18 -6.88
CA ALA A 73 11.47 3.62 -6.52
C ALA A 73 12.50 2.48 -6.64
N THR A 74 12.10 1.23 -6.35
CA THR A 74 12.96 0.06 -6.55
C THR A 74 13.14 -0.22 -8.05
N ALA A 75 12.06 -0.13 -8.85
CA ALA A 75 12.13 -0.29 -10.30
C ALA A 75 12.97 0.80 -10.99
N ALA A 76 12.97 2.04 -10.49
CA ALA A 76 13.79 3.13 -11.01
C ALA A 76 15.29 3.04 -10.65
N ARG A 77 15.67 2.12 -9.75
CA ARG A 77 17.06 1.88 -9.33
C ARG A 77 17.74 0.75 -10.12
N VAL A 78 17.02 0.09 -11.04
CA VAL A 78 17.53 -0.98 -11.92
C VAL A 78 17.72 -0.41 -13.31
#